data_AF-A0A165PGV3-F1
#
_entry.id   AF-A0A165PGV3-F1
#
_cell.length_a   1.000
_cell.length_b   1.000
_cell.length_c   1.000
_cell.angle_alpha   90.00
_cell.angle_beta   90.00
_cell.angle_gamma   90.00
#
_symmetry.space_group_name_H-M   'P 1'
#
loop_
_entity.id
_entity.type
_entity.pdbx_description
1 polymer ?
#
loop_
_entity_poly.entity_id
_entity_poly.type
_entity_poly.pdbx_seq_one_letter_code
_entity_poly.pdbx_strand_id
1 'polypeptide(L)'
;TVFHGRSLIYNRATPPHVDKKDPPQNLTPVLTLGEYDDGWLHVPELGLDIEYLPGTLVMLRGGLFAHGVTYKGGQRVSIAHFMHE
;
A
#
# COMPACT_ATOMS: atom_id res chain seq x y z
N THR A 1 -16.13 13.14 -12.08
CA THR A 1 -16.49 11.70 -11.99
C THR A 1 -15.34 11.01 -11.32
N VAL A 2 -15.60 10.19 -10.29
CA VAL A 2 -14.54 9.45 -9.59
C VAL A 2 -14.08 8.29 -10.48
N PHE A 3 -12.77 8.16 -10.68
CA PHE A 3 -12.17 7.04 -11.37
C PHE A 3 -11.78 5.95 -10.36
N HIS A 4 -12.33 4.74 -10.52
CA HIS A 4 -11.93 3.59 -9.72
C HIS A 4 -10.90 2.75 -10.48
N GLY A 5 -9.74 2.55 -9.87
CA GLY A 5 -8.62 1.83 -10.47
C GLY A 5 -8.05 0.75 -9.58
N ARG A 6 -7.22 -0.12 -10.18
CA ARG A 6 -6.41 -1.10 -9.47
C ARG A 6 -5.00 -1.13 -10.04
N SER A 7 -4.01 -1.14 -9.17
CA SER A 7 -2.60 -1.29 -9.53
C SER A 7 -2.09 -2.64 -9.07
N LEU A 8 -1.50 -3.39 -9.99
CA LEU A 8 -0.74 -4.60 -9.71
C LEU A 8 0.75 -4.24 -9.65
N ILE A 9 1.37 -4.46 -8.50
CA ILE A 9 2.75 -4.07 -8.22
C ILE A 9 3.54 -5.36 -7.95
N TYR A 10 4.45 -5.69 -8.87
CA TYR A 10 5.24 -6.92 -8.83
C TYR A 10 6.66 -6.64 -8.31
N ASN A 11 7.11 -7.41 -7.32
CA ASN A 11 8.47 -7.42 -6.77
C ASN A 11 9.05 -6.02 -6.53
N ARG A 12 8.25 -5.13 -5.93
CA ARG A 12 8.65 -3.73 -5.73
C ARG A 12 8.41 -3.27 -4.29
N ALA A 13 9.46 -2.70 -3.71
CA ALA A 13 9.40 -1.87 -2.51
C ALA A 13 9.00 -0.45 -2.94
N THR A 14 8.21 0.23 -2.13
CA THR A 14 7.69 1.56 -2.48
C THR A 14 8.19 2.56 -1.44
N PRO A 15 8.92 3.62 -1.84
CA PRO A 15 9.34 4.64 -0.89
C PRO A 15 8.13 5.38 -0.31
N PRO A 16 8.28 6.05 0.85
CA PRO A 16 7.21 6.86 1.43
C PRO A 16 6.66 7.91 0.45
N HIS A 17 5.33 7.93 0.28
CA HIS A 17 4.63 8.88 -0.59
C HIS A 17 3.18 9.09 -0.13
N VAL A 18 2.52 10.10 -0.70
CA VAL A 18 1.09 10.38 -0.54
C VAL A 18 0.43 10.26 -1.92
N ASP A 19 -0.69 9.57 -2.00
CA ASP A 19 -1.47 9.42 -3.23
C ASP A 19 -2.29 10.68 -3.50
N LYS A 20 -1.65 11.70 -4.09
CA LYS A 20 -2.23 13.05 -4.26
C LYS A 20 -3.53 13.12 -5.06
N LYS A 21 -3.87 12.07 -5.80
CA LYS A 21 -5.10 11.98 -6.60
C LYS A 21 -6.23 11.29 -5.85
N ASP A 22 -5.93 10.59 -4.76
CA ASP A 22 -6.94 9.97 -3.91
C ASP A 22 -7.55 11.04 -2.99
N PRO A 23 -8.88 11.13 -2.87
CA PRO A 23 -9.51 12.01 -1.89
C PRO A 23 -9.06 11.67 -0.46
N PRO A 24 -8.67 12.64 0.40
CA PRO A 24 -8.12 12.36 1.73
C PRO A 24 -9.04 11.55 2.66
N GLN A 25 -10.36 11.66 2.44
CA GLN A 25 -11.37 10.95 3.21
C GLN A 25 -11.55 9.48 2.80
N ASN A 26 -11.01 9.06 1.65
CA ASN A 26 -11.21 7.72 1.12
C ASN A 26 -10.27 6.71 1.76
N LEU A 27 -10.73 5.46 1.79
CA LEU A 27 -9.89 4.32 2.11
C LEU A 27 -9.38 3.68 0.82
N THR A 28 -8.09 3.35 0.81
CA THR A 28 -7.35 2.67 -0.25
C THR A 28 -7.01 1.26 0.25
N PRO A 29 -7.79 0.23 -0.15
CA PRO A 29 -7.48 -1.16 0.17
C PRO A 29 -6.20 -1.62 -0.54
N VAL A 30 -5.22 -2.09 0.23
CA VAL A 30 -3.98 -2.66 -0.32
C VAL A 30 -3.78 -4.07 0.21
N LEU A 31 -3.78 -5.03 -0.71
CA LEU A 31 -3.50 -6.44 -0.43
C LEU A 31 -2.06 -6.74 -0.84
N THR A 32 -1.38 -7.57 -0.07
CA THR A 32 -0.08 -8.14 -0.43
C THR A 32 -0.17 -9.66 -0.46
N LEU A 33 0.42 -10.27 -1.48
CA LEU A 33 0.39 -11.71 -1.78
C LEU A 33 1.76 -12.17 -2.26
N GLY A 34 1.90 -13.47 -2.48
CA GLY A 34 3.11 -14.11 -2.98
C GLY A 34 3.77 -14.95 -1.90
N GLU A 35 5.06 -15.18 -2.09
CA GLU A 35 5.91 -15.99 -1.22
C GLU A 35 7.17 -15.16 -0.97
N TYR A 36 7.20 -14.43 0.14
CA TYR A 36 8.34 -13.63 0.56
C TYR A 36 8.53 -13.74 2.07
N ASP A 37 9.75 -13.45 2.52
CA ASP A 37 10.19 -13.79 3.86
C ASP A 37 9.87 -12.68 4.87
N ASP A 38 9.91 -11.42 4.42
CA ASP A 38 9.75 -10.25 5.28
C ASP A 38 9.14 -9.07 4.51
N GLY A 39 8.30 -8.29 5.17
CA GLY A 39 7.65 -7.12 4.59
C GLY A 39 7.00 -6.22 5.62
N TRP A 40 7.14 -4.92 5.42
CA TRP A 40 6.67 -3.90 6.35
C TRP A 40 5.96 -2.78 5.59
N LEU A 41 4.81 -2.37 6.11
CA LEU A 41 4.15 -1.13 5.74
C LEU A 41 4.50 -0.06 6.77
N HIS A 42 5.03 1.05 6.30
CA HIS A 42 5.43 2.18 7.13
C HIS A 42 4.42 3.32 6.96
N VAL A 43 3.92 3.88 8.06
CA VAL A 43 3.07 5.08 8.09
C VAL A 43 3.67 6.07 9.09
N PRO A 44 4.71 6.84 8.69
CA PRO A 44 5.56 7.58 9.62
C PRO A 44 4.82 8.64 10.46
N GLU A 45 3.84 9.33 9.87
CA GLU A 45 3.06 10.37 10.55
C GLU A 45 2.24 9.83 11.72
N LEU A 46 1.93 8.53 11.70
CA LEU A 46 1.25 7.82 12.78
C LEU A 46 2.21 7.06 13.70
N GLY A 47 3.51 7.04 13.39
CA GLY A 47 4.50 6.23 14.10
C GLY A 47 4.23 4.73 14.00
N LEU A 48 3.62 4.27 12.91
CA LEU A 48 3.25 2.87 12.71
C LEU A 48 4.18 2.17 11.74
N ASP A 49 4.70 1.03 12.18
CA ASP A 49 5.34 0.01 11.36
C ASP A 49 4.54 -1.28 11.51
N ILE A 50 3.94 -1.73 10.42
CA ILE A 50 2.99 -2.84 10.43
C ILE A 50 3.61 -4.00 9.64
N GLU A 51 3.64 -5.17 10.27
CA GLU A 51 4.04 -6.40 9.60
C GLU A 51 3.09 -6.67 8.42
N TYR A 52 3.67 -6.77 7.24
CA TYR A 52 2.96 -6.79 5.97
C TYR A 52 3.40 -8.01 5.16
N LEU A 53 3.10 -9.19 5.71
CA LEU A 53 3.37 -10.52 5.15
C LEU A 53 2.31 -10.98 4.14
N PRO A 54 2.57 -12.03 3.32
CA PRO A 54 1.61 -12.51 2.34
C PRO A 54 0.23 -12.79 2.95
N GLY A 55 -0.82 -12.29 2.31
CA GLY A 55 -2.21 -12.40 2.76
C GLY A 55 -2.73 -11.19 3.55
N THR A 56 -1.87 -10.26 3.95
CA THR A 56 -2.30 -9.08 4.70
C THR A 56 -3.04 -8.08 3.80
N LEU A 57 -4.23 -7.68 4.24
CA LEU A 57 -5.00 -6.56 3.68
C LEU A 57 -4.95 -5.39 4.65
N VAL A 58 -4.59 -4.21 4.15
CA VAL A 58 -4.62 -2.95 4.89
C VAL A 58 -5.60 -1.97 4.25
N MET A 59 -6.24 -1.16 5.09
CA MET A 59 -7.13 -0.08 4.67
C MET A 59 -6.48 1.24 5.07
N LEU A 60 -5.97 1.98 4.08
CA LEU A 60 -5.16 3.18 4.30
C LEU A 60 -5.94 4.43 3.88
N ARG A 61 -5.62 5.58 4.45
CA ARG A 61 -5.99 6.87 3.83
C ARG A 61 -4.82 7.34 2.97
N GLY A 62 -4.66 6.76 1.79
CA GLY A 62 -3.48 6.97 0.93
C GLY A 62 -3.28 8.43 0.50
N GLY A 63 -4.37 9.16 0.32
CA GLY A 63 -4.35 10.60 0.02
C GLY A 63 -4.15 11.52 1.23
N LEU A 64 -4.12 10.97 2.46
CA LEU A 64 -3.93 11.75 3.70
C LEU A 64 -2.57 11.50 4.35
N PHE A 65 -2.17 10.23 4.51
CA PHE A 65 -0.96 9.87 5.24
C PHE A 65 0.13 9.35 4.31
N ALA A 66 1.35 9.85 4.49
CA ALA A 66 2.51 9.30 3.81
C ALA A 66 2.70 7.83 4.19
N HIS A 67 2.89 6.97 3.19
CA HIS A 67 3.07 5.54 3.40
C HIS A 67 4.06 4.92 2.40
N GLY A 68 4.73 3.85 2.83
CA GLY A 68 5.73 3.15 2.04
C GLY A 68 5.81 1.67 2.42
N VAL A 69 6.40 0.86 1.57
CA VAL A 69 6.55 -0.58 1.79
C VAL A 69 8.00 -0.99 1.57
N THR A 70 8.57 -1.69 2.54
CA THR A 70 9.79 -2.48 2.35
C THR A 70 9.44 -3.96 2.32
N TYR A 71 10.22 -4.75 1.61
CA TYR A 71 10.08 -6.21 1.61
C TYR A 71 11.42 -6.86 1.21
N LYS A 72 11.58 -8.12 1.57
CA LYS A 72 12.74 -8.93 1.23
C LYS A 72 12.33 -10.38 0.97
N GLY A 73 13.06 -11.00 0.04
CA GLY A 73 12.90 -12.41 -0.27
C GLY A 73 11.80 -12.66 -1.30
N GLY A 74 11.99 -13.74 -2.06
CA GLY A 74 11.00 -14.33 -2.95
C GLY A 74 10.22 -13.37 -3.87
N GLN A 75 8.95 -13.72 -4.10
CA GLN A 75 8.02 -13.01 -4.96
C GLN A 75 6.98 -12.27 -4.12
N ARG A 76 6.78 -10.98 -4.40
CA ARG A 76 5.72 -10.17 -3.83
C ARG A 76 4.81 -9.61 -4.92
N VAL A 77 3.51 -9.79 -4.75
CA VAL A 77 2.47 -9.15 -5.57
C VAL A 77 1.62 -8.26 -4.65
N SER A 78 1.56 -6.96 -4.93
CA SER A 78 0.65 -6.05 -4.23
C SER A 78 -0.46 -5.59 -5.14
N ILE A 79 -1.68 -5.53 -4.61
CA ILE A 79 -2.87 -5.04 -5.30
C ILE A 79 -3.40 -3.83 -4.52
N ALA A 80 -3.25 -2.63 -5.08
CA ALA A 80 -3.82 -1.41 -4.52
C ALA A 80 -5.11 -1.05 -5.26
N HIS A 81 -6.21 -0.88 -4.52
CA HIS A 81 -7.49 -0.40 -5.03
C HIS A 81 -7.59 1.09 -4.69
N PHE A 82 -7.69 1.95 -5.69
CA PHE A 82 -7.62 3.40 -5.50
C PHE A 82 -8.76 4.12 -6.21
N MET A 83 -8.97 5.37 -5.83
CA MET A 83 -10.05 6.22 -6.33
C MET A 83 -9.49 7.59 -6.64
N HIS A 84 -9.38 7.95 -7.91
CA HIS A 84 -8.89 9.27 -8.30
C HIS A 84 -10.03 10.25 -8.53
N GLU A 85 -9.88 11.47 -8.02
CA GLU A 85 -10.66 12.66 -8.41
C GLU A 85 -9.82 13.67 -9.20
#